data_AF-A0A654G4W5-F1
#
_entry.id   AF-A0A654G4W5-F1
#
_cell.length_a   1.000
_cell.length_b   1.000
_cell.length_c   1.000
_cell.angle_alpha   90.00
_cell.angle_beta   90.00
_cell.angle_gamma   90.00
#
_symmetry.space_group_name_H-M   'P 1'
#
loop_
_entity.id
_entity.type
_entity.pdbx_description
1 polymer ?
#
loop_
_entity_poly.entity_id
_entity_poly.type
_entity_poly.pdbx_seq_one_letter_code
_entity_poly.pdbx_strand_id
1 'polypeptide(L)'
;MRVLHQLETKFAAWLLSVGNGNAPTCETDDGEVVEMDTSFFLKRNGNHLQQVTKAAYAQFSVSQPNFQYLTERGILTPHNEYVDEINAYMLSQVGGDSKEYLSSYSIGKADTVGEIMKSSTMSSI
;
A
#
# COMPACT_ATOMS: atom_id res chain seq x y z
N MET A 1 4.71 24.04 3.08
CA MET A 1 3.57 23.52 2.30
C MET A 1 3.65 23.75 0.78
N ARG A 2 4.52 24.63 0.25
CA ARG A 2 4.63 24.87 -1.22
C ARG A 2 5.35 23.77 -2.04
N VAL A 3 6.19 22.95 -1.41
CA VAL A 3 7.04 21.97 -2.12
C VAL A 3 6.26 20.70 -2.52
N LEU A 4 5.32 20.24 -1.70
CA LEU A 4 4.50 19.05 -2.00
C LEU A 4 3.58 19.27 -3.21
N HIS A 5 2.92 20.44 -3.28
CA HIS A 5 2.02 20.78 -4.40
C HIS A 5 2.73 20.78 -5.76
N GLN A 6 3.99 21.22 -5.82
CA GLN A 6 4.75 21.22 -7.07
C GLN A 6 5.13 19.79 -7.51
N LEU A 7 5.48 18.90 -6.58
CA LEU A 7 5.79 17.51 -6.89
C LEU A 7 4.54 16.75 -7.34
N GLU A 8 3.41 16.95 -6.67
CA GLU A 8 2.11 16.39 -7.06
C GLU A 8 1.69 16.83 -8.47
N THR A 9 1.87 18.11 -8.79
CA THR A 9 1.59 18.64 -10.14
C THR A 9 2.49 18.01 -11.20
N LYS A 10 3.78 17.85 -10.89
CA LYS A 10 4.74 17.20 -11.81
C LYS A 10 4.42 15.73 -12.01
N PHE A 11 4.08 15.01 -10.94
CA PHE A 11 3.70 13.60 -11.00
C PHE A 11 2.42 13.41 -11.82
N ALA A 12 1.39 14.24 -11.60
CA ALA A 12 0.16 14.19 -12.37
C ALA A 12 0.39 14.47 -13.87
N ALA A 13 1.24 15.45 -14.20
CA ALA A 13 1.62 15.72 -15.59
C ALA A 13 2.40 14.56 -16.22
N TRP A 14 3.33 13.94 -15.48
CA TRP A 14 4.04 12.74 -15.94
C TRP A 14 3.06 11.58 -16.16
N LEU A 15 2.15 11.30 -15.22
CA LEU A 15 1.16 10.24 -15.32
C LEU A 15 0.25 10.41 -16.55
N LEU A 16 -0.15 11.66 -16.85
CA LEU A 16 -0.90 11.98 -18.05
C LEU A 16 -0.06 11.74 -19.32
N SER A 17 1.23 12.08 -19.31
CA SER A 17 2.13 11.80 -20.42
C SER A 17 2.27 10.31 -20.70
N VAL A 18 2.27 9.47 -19.66
CA VAL A 18 2.25 8.00 -19.79
C VAL A 18 0.96 7.55 -20.46
N GLY A 19 -0.20 8.03 -20.00
CA GLY A 19 -1.50 7.68 -20.59
C GLY A 19 -1.65 8.13 -22.05
N ASN A 20 -0.96 9.19 -22.45
CA ASN A 20 -0.94 9.68 -23.83
C ASN A 20 0.12 9.00 -24.73
N GLY A 21 0.97 8.12 -24.17
CA GLY A 21 2.06 7.49 -24.92
C GLY A 21 3.20 8.44 -25.31
N ASN A 22 3.36 9.56 -24.59
CA ASN A 22 4.40 10.57 -24.83
C ASN A 22 5.43 10.62 -23.70
N ALA A 23 5.34 9.72 -22.71
CA ALA A 23 6.35 9.65 -21.66
C ALA A 23 7.68 9.15 -22.24
N PRO A 24 8.82 9.63 -21.72
CA PRO A 24 10.12 9.10 -22.11
C PRO A 24 10.20 7.61 -21.78
N THR A 25 10.88 6.87 -22.64
CA THR A 25 11.07 5.43 -22.52
C THR A 25 12.55 5.07 -22.70
N CYS A 26 12.95 3.94 -22.15
CA CYS A 26 14.25 3.34 -22.37
C CYS A 26 14.13 1.86 -22.69
N GLU A 27 15.08 1.34 -23.48
CA GLU A 27 15.16 -0.09 -23.78
C GLU A 27 15.84 -0.84 -22.63
N THR A 28 15.24 -1.95 -22.25
CA THR A 28 15.78 -2.94 -21.30
C THR A 28 15.79 -4.32 -21.95
N ASP A 29 16.47 -5.28 -21.33
CA ASP A 29 16.48 -6.68 -21.79
C ASP A 29 15.06 -7.27 -21.88
N ASP A 30 14.12 -6.73 -21.10
CA ASP A 30 12.71 -7.15 -21.03
C ASP A 30 11.77 -6.28 -21.91
N GLY A 31 12.32 -5.34 -22.69
CA GLY A 31 11.57 -4.47 -23.59
C GLY A 31 11.63 -2.98 -23.23
N GLU A 32 10.76 -2.20 -23.85
CA GLU A 32 10.66 -0.74 -23.64
C GLU A 32 9.93 -0.43 -22.32
N VAL A 33 10.56 0.34 -21.44
CA VAL A 33 9.99 0.74 -20.14
C VAL A 33 9.88 2.25 -20.05
N VAL A 34 8.86 2.74 -19.35
CA VAL A 34 8.67 4.18 -19.11
C VAL A 34 9.68 4.69 -18.08
N GLU A 35 10.37 5.76 -18.42
CA GLU A 35 11.30 6.42 -17.50
C GLU A 35 10.53 7.22 -16.44
N MET A 36 10.97 7.08 -15.19
CA MET A 36 10.42 7.81 -14.05
C MET A 36 11.51 8.66 -13.39
N ASP A 37 11.20 9.95 -13.17
CA ASP A 37 12.11 10.86 -12.49
C ASP A 37 12.35 10.42 -11.03
N THR A 38 13.62 10.34 -10.63
CA THR A 38 13.98 9.86 -9.29
C THR A 38 13.45 10.72 -8.15
N SER A 39 13.04 11.96 -8.43
CA SER A 39 12.41 12.87 -7.47
C SER A 39 11.03 12.41 -7.00
N PHE A 40 10.37 11.50 -7.72
CA PHE A 40 9.12 10.88 -7.28
C PHE A 40 9.33 9.79 -6.23
N PHE A 41 10.55 9.25 -6.10
CA PHE A 41 10.83 8.22 -5.11
C PHE A 41 11.09 8.82 -3.73
N LEU A 42 10.67 8.08 -2.70
CA LEU A 42 11.11 8.33 -1.34
C LEU A 42 12.62 8.10 -1.23
N LYS A 43 13.34 9.04 -0.63
CA LYS A 43 14.77 8.89 -0.37
C LYS A 43 14.99 7.77 0.64
N ARG A 44 15.63 6.67 0.22
CA ARG A 44 15.97 5.54 1.11
C ARG A 44 16.89 5.97 2.25
N ASN A 45 16.34 6.13 3.44
CA ASN A 45 17.07 6.53 4.65
C ASN A 45 16.59 5.75 5.89
N GLY A 46 17.35 4.74 6.31
CA GLY A 46 17.03 3.96 7.51
C GLY A 46 15.90 2.95 7.29
N ASN A 47 14.97 2.84 8.24
CA ASN A 47 13.89 1.85 8.20
C ASN A 47 12.86 2.19 7.09
N HIS A 48 12.68 1.29 6.12
CA HIS A 48 11.78 1.50 4.98
C HIS A 48 10.30 1.56 5.39
N LEU A 49 9.86 0.71 6.32
CA LEU A 49 8.48 0.70 6.82
C LEU A 49 8.14 2.05 7.46
N GLN A 50 9.01 2.55 8.33
CA GLN A 50 8.83 3.86 8.95
C GLN A 50 8.75 5.00 7.93
N GLN A 51 9.55 4.95 6.87
CA GLN A 51 9.54 5.97 5.83
C GLN A 51 8.24 5.97 5.04
N VAL A 52 7.76 4.80 4.62
CA VAL A 52 6.50 4.66 3.87
C VAL A 52 5.33 5.08 4.74
N THR A 53 5.26 4.64 5.99
CA THR A 53 4.17 5.03 6.89
C THR A 53 4.20 6.51 7.22
N LYS A 54 5.38 7.12 7.39
CA LYS A 54 5.50 8.57 7.64
C LYS A 54 5.16 9.40 6.41
N ALA A 55 5.47 8.89 5.21
CA ALA A 55 5.09 9.55 3.96
C ALA A 55 3.57 9.57 3.77
N ALA A 56 2.90 8.44 4.01
CA ALA A 56 1.44 8.34 3.91
C ALA A 56 0.72 9.03 5.10
N TYR A 57 1.18 8.79 6.32
CA TYR A 57 0.54 9.21 7.57
C TYR A 57 1.45 10.11 8.40
N ALA A 58 1.83 11.27 7.85
CA ALA A 58 2.72 12.23 8.52
C ALA A 58 2.26 12.70 9.91
N GLN A 59 0.94 12.71 10.17
CA GLN A 59 0.33 13.10 11.43
C GLN A 59 -0.27 11.90 12.19
N PHE A 60 0.31 10.71 12.00
CA PHE A 60 -0.12 9.53 12.74
C PHE A 60 0.05 9.75 14.25
N SER A 61 -1.07 9.86 14.96
CA SER A 61 -1.11 10.02 16.41
C SER A 61 -1.94 8.91 17.03
N VAL A 62 -1.26 8.08 17.82
CA VAL A 62 -1.86 6.95 18.53
C VAL A 62 -2.75 7.43 19.68
N SER A 63 -2.42 8.57 20.30
CA SER A 63 -3.16 9.10 21.44
C SER A 63 -4.48 9.79 21.06
N GLN A 64 -4.65 10.20 19.80
CA GLN A 64 -5.87 10.83 19.28
C GLN A 64 -6.13 10.34 17.85
N PRO A 65 -6.72 9.14 17.68
CA PRO A 65 -7.02 8.61 16.37
C PRO A 65 -8.09 9.48 15.68
N ASN A 66 -7.72 10.03 14.52
CA ASN A 66 -8.66 10.69 13.62
C ASN A 66 -9.06 9.68 12.52
N PHE A 67 -10.23 9.05 12.67
CA PHE A 67 -10.70 8.04 11.71
C PHE A 67 -10.82 8.60 10.29
N GLN A 68 -11.30 9.82 10.12
CA GLN A 68 -11.41 10.44 8.79
C GLN A 68 -10.02 10.58 8.14
N TYR A 69 -9.01 11.03 8.91
CA TYR A 69 -7.63 11.12 8.43
C TYR A 69 -7.08 9.78 7.96
N LEU A 70 -7.39 8.70 8.69
CA LEU A 70 -6.95 7.34 8.38
C LEU A 70 -7.65 6.76 7.14
N THR A 71 -8.95 7.03 6.96
CA THR A 71 -9.73 6.49 5.84
C THR A 71 -9.50 7.22 4.52
N GLU A 72 -9.06 8.48 4.54
CA GLU A 72 -8.76 9.25 3.32
C GLU A 72 -7.41 8.89 2.68
N ARG A 73 -6.65 7.98 3.30
CA ARG A 73 -5.27 7.65 2.92
C ARG A 73 -5.10 6.14 2.87
N GLY A 74 -4.36 5.65 1.89
CA GLY A 74 -4.02 4.24 1.75
C GLY A 74 -2.62 4.06 1.17
N ILE A 75 -1.99 2.94 1.49
CA ILE A 75 -0.75 2.50 0.88
C ILE A 75 -1.12 1.34 -0.04
N LEU A 76 -0.84 1.49 -1.34
CA LEU A 76 -1.09 0.46 -2.33
C LEU A 76 0.23 -0.20 -2.72
N THR A 77 0.27 -1.53 -2.68
CA THR A 77 1.40 -2.32 -3.16
C THR A 77 0.92 -3.36 -4.17
N PRO A 78 1.75 -3.75 -5.15
CA PRO A 78 1.38 -4.77 -6.13
C PRO A 78 1.31 -6.18 -5.53
N HIS A 79 2.04 -6.46 -4.44
CA HIS A 79 2.00 -7.74 -3.73
C HIS A 79 1.39 -7.58 -2.34
N ASN A 80 0.53 -8.54 -1.97
CA ASN A 80 -0.15 -8.55 -0.67
C ASN A 80 0.82 -8.80 0.51
N GLU A 81 1.91 -9.53 0.29
CA GLU A 81 2.91 -9.80 1.33
C GLU A 81 3.47 -8.50 1.96
N TYR A 82 3.66 -7.46 1.14
CA TYR A 82 4.09 -6.14 1.61
C TYR A 82 2.97 -5.37 2.31
N VAL A 83 1.70 -5.59 1.94
CA VAL A 83 0.54 -5.03 2.65
C VAL A 83 0.52 -5.56 4.08
N ASP A 84 0.70 -6.87 4.23
CA ASP A 84 0.69 -7.54 5.54
C ASP A 84 1.83 -7.02 6.43
N GLU A 85 3.04 -6.88 5.87
CA GLU A 85 4.20 -6.32 6.58
C GLU A 85 3.95 -4.88 7.06
N ILE A 86 3.43 -4.02 6.18
CA ILE A 86 3.16 -2.61 6.50
C ILE A 86 2.03 -2.48 7.53
N ASN A 87 0.97 -3.26 7.39
CA ASN A 87 -0.16 -3.27 8.33
C ASN A 87 0.28 -3.74 9.72
N ALA A 88 1.05 -4.83 9.79
CA ALA A 88 1.60 -5.32 11.06
C ALA A 88 2.51 -4.28 11.72
N TYR A 89 3.36 -3.60 10.94
CA TYR A 89 4.19 -2.52 11.43
C TYR A 89 3.36 -1.36 11.97
N MET A 90 2.36 -0.87 11.24
CA MET A 90 1.49 0.22 11.71
C MET A 90 0.74 -0.15 13.00
N LEU A 91 0.21 -1.37 13.08
CA LEU A 91 -0.46 -1.88 14.30
C LEU A 91 0.51 -1.95 15.48
N SER A 92 1.76 -2.36 15.27
CA SER A 92 2.78 -2.41 16.34
C SER A 92 3.10 -1.06 16.95
N GLN A 93 2.83 0.04 16.24
CA GLN A 93 3.02 1.40 16.74
C GLN A 93 1.87 1.87 17.63
N VAL A 94 0.68 1.24 17.52
CA VAL A 94 -0.50 1.56 18.31
C VAL A 94 -0.38 0.87 19.67
N GLY A 95 -0.48 1.64 20.75
CA GLY A 95 -0.58 1.06 22.09
C GLY A 95 -1.99 0.49 22.33
N GLY A 96 -2.08 -0.71 22.87
CA GLY A 96 -3.34 -1.36 23.22
C GLY A 96 -3.30 -2.88 23.02
N ASP A 97 -4.40 -3.54 23.34
CA ASP A 97 -4.52 -4.99 23.14
C ASP A 97 -4.75 -5.31 21.66
N SER A 98 -3.92 -6.18 21.10
CA SER A 98 -4.13 -6.71 19.76
C SER A 98 -5.30 -7.70 19.76
N LYS A 99 -6.17 -7.62 18.75
CA LYS A 99 -7.26 -8.58 18.56
C LYS A 99 -7.20 -9.17 17.16
N GLU A 100 -7.10 -10.48 17.10
CA GLU A 100 -7.17 -11.23 15.84
C GLU A 100 -8.62 -11.67 15.59
N TYR A 101 -9.07 -11.49 14.35
CA TYR A 101 -10.39 -11.91 13.90
C TYR A 101 -10.24 -12.97 12.82
N LEU A 102 -10.64 -14.20 13.12
CA LEU A 102 -10.60 -15.29 12.16
C LEU A 102 -11.84 -15.21 11.26
N SER A 103 -11.61 -15.18 9.94
CA SER A 103 -12.70 -15.30 8.96
C SER A 103 -13.38 -16.67 9.10
N SER A 104 -14.70 -16.69 9.17
CA SER A 104 -15.48 -17.93 9.15
C SER A 104 -15.99 -18.17 7.73
N TYR A 105 -15.43 -19.18 7.06
CA TYR A 105 -15.96 -19.70 5.81
C TYR A 105 -16.69 -21.01 6.10
N SER A 106 -18.02 -21.02 5.96
CA SER A 106 -18.80 -22.25 5.90
C SER A 106 -19.00 -22.63 4.44
N ILE A 107 -18.38 -23.75 4.02
CA ILE A 107 -18.78 -24.40 2.78
C ILE A 107 -20.16 -24.99 3.03
N GLY A 108 -21.18 -24.44 2.36
CA GLY A 108 -22.49 -25.06 2.32
C GLY A 108 -22.34 -26.47 1.74
N LYS A 109 -22.81 -27.48 2.48
CA LYS A 109 -22.89 -28.84 1.95
C LYS A 109 -23.88 -28.84 0.79
N ALA A 110 -23.41 -28.68 -0.44
CA ALA A 110 -23.97 -29.48 -1.51
C ALA A 110 -23.46 -30.91 -1.27
N ASP A 111 -24.35 -31.89 -1.36
CA ASP A 111 -24.08 -33.28 -1.03
C ASP A 111 -22.87 -33.84 -1.81
N THR A 112 -21.66 -33.71 -1.26
CA THR A 112 -20.54 -34.58 -1.59
C THR A 112 -19.60 -34.65 -0.40
N VAL A 113 -19.41 -35.87 0.09
CA VAL A 113 -18.47 -36.22 1.16
C VAL A 113 -17.04 -35.94 0.67
N GLY A 114 -16.28 -35.12 1.40
CA GLY A 114 -14.84 -34.99 1.14
C GLY A 114 -14.21 -33.70 1.66
N GLU A 115 -13.61 -33.81 2.85
CA GLU A 115 -12.50 -33.01 3.39
C GLU A 115 -12.62 -31.48 3.48
N ILE A 116 -12.68 -31.03 4.73
CA ILE A 116 -12.50 -29.63 5.15
C ILE A 116 -11.04 -29.25 4.91
N MET A 117 -10.71 -28.78 3.71
CA MET A 117 -9.45 -28.08 3.49
C MET A 117 -9.58 -26.66 4.04
N LYS A 118 -8.90 -26.40 5.16
CA LYS A 118 -8.67 -25.04 5.68
C LYS A 118 -7.77 -24.31 4.68
N SER A 119 -8.36 -23.53 3.78
CA SER A 119 -7.62 -22.51 3.04
C SER A 119 -7.93 -21.16 3.67
N SER A 120 -6.92 -20.61 4.35
CA SER A 120 -6.91 -19.23 4.81
C SER A 120 -6.42 -18.37 3.65
N THR A 121 -7.32 -17.61 3.03
CA THR A 121 -6.93 -16.47 2.20
C THR A 121 -7.55 -15.24 2.84
N MET A 122 -6.73 -14.44 3.52
CA MET A 122 -7.12 -13.11 3.99
C MET A 122 -7.24 -12.21 2.77
N SER A 123 -8.47 -11.85 2.42
CA SER A 123 -8.72 -10.68 1.58
C SER A 123 -8.74 -9.48 2.51
N SER A 124 -7.72 -8.63 2.44
CA SER A 124 -7.72 -7.33 3.10
C SER A 124 -8.20 -6.25 2.13
N ILE A 125 -8.80 -5.22 2.74
CA ILE A 125 -9.59 -4.11 2.19
C ILE A 125 -8.82 -3.32 1.13
#